data_AF-A0A0S8IZ75-F1
#
_entry.id   AF-A0A0S8IZ75-F1
#
_cell.length_a   1.000
_cell.length_b   1.000
_cell.length_c   1.000
_cell.angle_alpha   90.00
_cell.angle_beta   90.00
_cell.angle_gamma   90.00
#
_symmetry.space_group_name_H-M   'P 1'
#
loop_
_entity.id
_entity.type
_entity.pdbx_description
1 polymer ?
#
loop_
_entity_poly.entity_id
_entity_poly.type
_entity_poly.pdbx_seq_one_letter_code
_entity_poly.pdbx_strand_id
1 'polypeptide(L)'
;MIRKNLLVIPLTLAVGLFIASYVGGEKNTPSSADGPEVCTLGHLAKVYEAVRFSHEMHTLVAENCATCHHNSEEGQTPACTECHGTSSGLKDAYHGQCIGCHKKMEMGPVGCTECHMKKISKVSSGEKKKEKGPQTTILNRLENKYQSVTFSHETHSSLAENCSECHHHSPAGQTPACSECHGAPFDPQNLNMPGLKGAYHLQCMGCHQDMGGGPTGCTECHAKKTSQDKQGEEK
;
A
#
# COMPACT_ATOMS: atom_id res chain seq x y z
N MET A 1 -13.16 -18.36 93.86
CA MET A 1 -13.11 -16.92 93.51
C MET A 1 -13.60 -16.77 92.07
N ILE A 2 -14.88 -16.97 91.77
CA ILE A 2 -16.00 -16.00 91.71
C ILE A 2 -15.67 -14.71 90.93
N ARG A 3 -16.28 -14.64 89.75
CA ARG A 3 -16.35 -13.56 88.75
C ARG A 3 -16.81 -12.23 89.34
N LYS A 4 -16.26 -11.11 88.83
CA LYS A 4 -16.93 -9.80 88.81
C LYS A 4 -16.67 -9.07 87.49
N ASN A 5 -17.78 -8.68 86.87
CA ASN A 5 -17.93 -7.84 85.68
C ASN A 5 -17.48 -6.39 85.91
N LEU A 6 -17.08 -5.71 84.83
CA LEU A 6 -17.44 -4.35 84.40
C LEU A 6 -16.52 -4.02 83.19
N LEU A 7 -16.90 -3.37 82.09
CA LEU A 7 -17.89 -2.34 81.84
C LEU A 7 -18.08 -2.27 80.30
N VAL A 8 -19.32 -2.08 79.86
CA VAL A 8 -19.72 -1.86 78.46
C VAL A 8 -19.72 -0.34 78.18
N ILE A 9 -19.11 0.14 77.11
CA ILE A 9 -19.41 1.46 76.49
C ILE A 9 -19.40 1.31 74.95
N PRO A 10 -20.43 1.79 74.23
CA PRO A 10 -20.65 1.52 72.81
C PRO A 10 -19.95 2.54 71.92
N LEU A 11 -19.30 2.10 70.84
CA LEU A 11 -18.73 2.99 69.83
C LEU A 11 -19.43 2.77 68.48
N THR A 12 -20.47 3.59 68.31
CA THR A 12 -20.94 4.26 67.08
C THR A 12 -20.71 3.57 65.73
N LEU A 13 -21.85 3.24 65.11
CA LEU A 13 -22.11 3.22 63.67
C LEU A 13 -21.14 4.09 62.85
N ALA A 14 -20.48 3.47 61.88
CA ALA A 14 -20.13 4.12 60.62
C ALA A 14 -20.28 3.07 59.51
N VAL A 15 -21.52 2.95 59.02
CA VAL A 15 -21.84 2.31 57.74
C VAL A 15 -21.25 3.20 56.65
N GLY A 16 -20.02 2.91 56.26
CA GLY A 16 -19.38 3.45 55.06
C GLY A 16 -19.72 2.55 53.88
N LEU A 17 -20.92 2.72 53.32
CA LEU A 17 -21.31 2.14 52.04
C LEU A 17 -20.56 2.91 50.93
N PHE A 18 -19.32 2.52 50.64
CA PHE A 18 -18.59 3.04 49.48
C PHE A 18 -19.16 2.35 48.23
N ILE A 19 -20.22 2.94 47.67
CA ILE A 19 -20.67 2.60 46.32
C ILE A 19 -19.65 3.21 45.36
N ALA A 20 -18.67 2.41 44.96
CA ALA A 20 -17.79 2.74 43.84
C ALA A 20 -18.59 2.60 42.53
N SER A 21 -19.36 3.63 42.19
CA SER A 21 -19.82 3.86 40.84
C SER A 21 -18.68 4.47 40.04
N TYR A 22 -17.94 3.65 39.29
CA TYR A 22 -17.18 4.14 38.15
C TYR A 22 -17.30 3.18 36.98
N VAL A 23 -18.29 3.53 36.15
CA VAL A 23 -18.28 3.56 34.68
C VAL A 23 -17.28 2.61 34.00
N GLY A 24 -17.85 1.67 33.24
CA GLY A 24 -17.13 0.82 32.31
C GLY A 24 -16.24 1.61 31.36
N GLY A 25 -14.99 1.17 31.29
CA GLY A 25 -14.12 1.38 30.16
C GLY A 25 -13.61 0.01 29.76
N GLU A 26 -14.31 -0.62 28.80
CA GLU A 26 -13.72 -1.68 28.00
C GLU A 26 -12.53 -1.05 27.26
N LYS A 27 -11.35 -1.20 27.86
CA LYS A 27 -10.09 -0.93 27.20
C LYS A 27 -9.95 -1.95 26.09
N ASN A 28 -10.45 -1.59 24.91
CA ASN A 28 -10.02 -2.14 23.64
C ASN A 28 -8.49 -2.16 23.69
N THR A 29 -7.96 -3.37 23.84
CA THR A 29 -6.54 -3.64 23.67
C THR A 29 -6.35 -3.79 22.17
N PRO A 30 -5.68 -2.85 21.48
CA PRO A 30 -5.16 -3.17 20.15
C PRO A 30 -4.12 -4.27 20.34
N SER A 31 -4.43 -5.42 19.78
CA SER A 31 -3.52 -6.54 19.58
C SER A 31 -2.26 -6.04 18.88
N SER A 32 -1.10 -6.52 19.34
CA SER A 32 0.18 -6.41 18.65
C SER A 32 0.06 -6.94 17.22
N ALA A 33 0.24 -6.07 16.21
CA ALA A 33 0.65 -6.43 14.85
C ALA A 33 0.82 -5.22 13.90
N ASP A 34 0.26 -4.04 14.19
CA ASP A 34 0.14 -3.02 13.14
C ASP A 34 1.02 -1.79 13.40
N GLY A 35 2.17 -1.75 12.74
CA GLY A 35 2.84 -0.48 12.44
C GLY A 35 1.97 0.36 11.50
N PRO A 36 2.19 1.69 11.42
CA PRO A 36 1.41 2.55 10.54
C PRO A 36 1.52 2.09 9.08
N GLU A 37 0.38 2.01 8.39
CA GLU A 37 0.23 1.59 6.99
C GLU A 37 1.18 2.37 6.05
N VAL A 38 1.46 3.64 6.37
CA VAL A 38 2.42 4.50 5.67
C VAL A 38 3.25 5.32 6.65
N CYS A 39 4.57 5.08 6.66
CA CYS A 39 5.55 5.93 7.36
C CYS A 39 6.05 7.04 6.41
N THR A 40 5.91 8.30 6.82
CA THR A 40 6.47 9.45 6.08
C THR A 40 7.82 9.84 6.67
N LEU A 41 8.89 9.67 5.91
CA LEU A 41 10.26 9.98 6.35
C LEU A 41 10.70 11.32 5.75
N GLY A 42 10.70 12.40 6.55
CA GLY A 42 10.90 13.75 6.03
C GLY A 42 11.75 14.69 6.89
N HIS A 43 13.03 14.85 6.56
CA HIS A 43 13.84 16.02 6.96
C HIS A 43 14.42 16.82 5.75
N LEU A 44 14.29 16.30 4.52
CA LEU A 44 14.81 16.91 3.29
C LEU A 44 13.71 17.42 2.34
N ALA A 45 12.59 17.87 2.88
CA ALA A 45 11.41 18.37 2.14
C ALA A 45 11.66 19.62 1.27
N LYS A 46 12.90 20.14 1.23
CA LYS A 46 13.28 21.34 0.47
C LYS A 46 13.63 21.06 -1.00
N VAL A 47 14.02 19.82 -1.34
CA VAL A 47 14.47 19.46 -2.71
C VAL A 47 13.71 18.26 -3.28
N TYR A 48 13.28 17.32 -2.42
CA TYR A 48 12.59 16.10 -2.81
C TYR A 48 11.33 15.89 -1.94
N GLU A 49 10.34 15.18 -2.45
CA GLU A 49 9.19 14.74 -1.65
C GLU A 49 9.62 13.68 -0.63
N ALA A 50 8.89 13.58 0.47
CA ALA A 50 9.13 12.53 1.46
C ALA A 50 8.90 11.14 0.83
N VAL A 51 9.72 10.17 1.24
CA VAL A 51 9.56 8.79 0.78
C VAL A 51 8.32 8.21 1.42
N ARG A 52 7.44 7.62 0.61
CA ARG A 52 6.32 6.80 1.08
C ARG A 52 6.81 5.37 1.16
N PHE A 53 6.74 4.79 2.35
CA PHE A 53 7.20 3.43 2.62
C PHE A 53 6.01 2.57 3.07
N SER A 54 5.74 1.47 2.36
CA SER A 54 4.73 0.48 2.75
C SER A 54 5.37 -0.52 3.70
N HIS A 55 5.00 -0.47 4.98
CA HIS A 55 5.56 -1.36 5.99
C HIS A 55 5.11 -2.82 5.76
N GLU A 56 3.84 -3.02 5.42
CA GLU A 56 3.23 -4.33 5.19
C GLU A 56 3.87 -5.11 4.04
N MET A 57 4.09 -4.48 2.89
CA MET A 57 4.73 -5.16 1.76
C MET A 57 6.16 -5.61 2.08
N HIS A 58 6.87 -4.83 2.89
CA HIS A 58 8.25 -5.16 3.26
C HIS A 58 8.30 -6.26 4.33
N THR A 59 7.33 -6.35 5.25
CA THR A 59 7.29 -7.44 6.23
C THR A 59 6.94 -8.78 5.62
N LEU A 60 6.26 -8.81 4.46
CA LEU A 60 6.01 -10.05 3.71
C LEU A 60 7.26 -10.61 3.01
N VAL A 61 8.23 -9.75 2.70
CA VAL A 61 9.48 -10.12 2.00
C VAL A 61 10.66 -10.27 2.96
N ALA A 62 10.66 -9.52 4.06
CA ALA A 62 11.70 -9.60 5.08
C ALA A 62 11.57 -10.88 5.92
N GLU A 63 12.71 -11.51 6.25
CA GLU A 63 12.73 -12.74 7.05
C GLU A 63 12.29 -12.51 8.50
N ASN A 64 12.54 -11.31 9.04
CA ASN A 64 12.16 -10.91 10.39
C ASN A 64 12.27 -9.39 10.59
N CYS A 65 11.72 -8.87 11.70
CA CYS A 65 11.77 -7.46 12.07
C CYS A 65 13.21 -6.93 12.23
N ALA A 66 14.13 -7.77 12.72
CA ALA A 66 15.54 -7.40 12.95
C ALA A 66 16.31 -7.17 11.65
N THR A 67 15.76 -7.60 10.50
CA THR A 67 16.29 -7.28 9.17
C THR A 67 16.43 -5.77 8.96
N CYS A 68 15.48 -4.99 9.51
CA CYS A 68 15.50 -3.53 9.45
C CYS A 68 15.72 -2.90 10.84
N HIS A 69 15.13 -3.45 11.90
CA HIS A 69 15.28 -2.99 13.29
C HIS A 69 16.46 -3.65 14.00
N HIS A 70 17.65 -3.42 13.46
CA HIS A 70 18.87 -4.20 13.71
C HIS A 70 19.59 -3.99 15.06
N ASN A 71 19.16 -3.07 15.92
CA ASN A 71 19.83 -2.79 17.21
C ASN A 71 18.82 -2.58 18.35
N SER A 72 17.74 -3.37 18.37
CA SER A 72 16.64 -3.22 19.31
C SER A 72 16.48 -4.45 20.19
N GLU A 73 16.09 -4.28 21.45
CA GLU A 73 15.69 -5.40 22.31
C GLU A 73 14.45 -6.11 21.73
N GLU A 74 14.24 -7.35 22.16
CA GLU A 74 13.14 -8.19 21.66
C GLU A 74 11.79 -7.50 21.89
N GLY A 75 11.08 -7.18 20.79
CA GLY A 75 9.79 -6.47 20.82
C GLY A 75 9.87 -4.95 20.73
N GLN A 76 11.06 -4.34 20.58
CA GLN A 76 11.20 -2.90 20.34
C GLN A 76 11.50 -2.60 18.87
N THR A 77 10.84 -1.59 18.32
CA THR A 77 11.01 -1.11 16.94
C THR A 77 11.18 0.42 16.91
N PRO A 78 12.27 0.96 17.50
CA PRO A 78 12.49 2.41 17.56
C PRO A 78 12.64 2.99 16.15
N ALA A 79 12.28 4.26 16.01
CA ALA A 79 12.43 4.97 14.75
C ALA A 79 13.93 5.14 14.42
N CYS A 80 14.30 5.03 13.14
CA CYS A 80 15.69 5.14 12.70
C CYS A 80 16.33 6.48 13.15
N THR A 81 15.52 7.54 13.22
CA THR A 81 15.95 8.89 13.65
C THR A 81 16.41 8.96 15.10
N GLU A 82 15.97 8.04 15.97
CA GLU A 82 16.37 8.04 17.38
C GLU A 82 17.88 7.80 17.55
N CYS A 83 18.47 6.99 16.65
CA CYS A 83 19.90 6.65 16.70
C CYS A 83 20.70 7.24 15.53
N HIS A 84 20.12 7.34 14.32
CA HIS A 84 20.81 7.83 13.13
C HIS A 84 20.68 9.35 12.91
N GLY A 85 19.93 10.05 13.79
CA GLY A 85 19.73 11.49 13.73
C GLY A 85 18.93 11.94 12.50
N THR A 86 19.10 13.19 12.08
CA THR A 86 18.36 13.81 10.94
C THR A 86 19.27 14.24 9.79
N SER A 87 20.55 13.89 9.85
CA SER A 87 21.61 14.36 8.93
C SER A 87 22.13 13.21 8.05
N SER A 88 23.38 13.31 7.57
CA SER A 88 24.01 12.31 6.70
C SER A 88 23.93 10.88 7.25
N GLY A 89 23.99 10.70 8.58
CA GLY A 89 23.87 9.37 9.21
C GLY A 89 22.55 8.65 8.89
N LEU A 90 21.44 9.39 8.82
CA LEU A 90 20.13 8.84 8.47
C LEU A 90 20.03 8.54 6.98
N LYS A 91 20.59 9.43 6.14
CA LYS A 91 20.69 9.22 4.69
C LYS A 91 21.47 7.94 4.38
N ASP A 92 22.60 7.75 5.06
CA ASP A 92 23.47 6.60 4.84
C ASP A 92 22.82 5.30 5.35
N ALA A 93 22.10 5.35 6.47
CA ALA A 93 21.31 4.22 6.96
C ALA A 93 20.24 3.79 5.94
N TYR A 94 19.45 4.72 5.41
CA TYR A 94 18.42 4.39 4.42
C TYR A 94 19.00 3.92 3.09
N HIS A 95 19.98 4.63 2.53
CA HIS A 95 20.58 4.22 1.27
C HIS A 95 21.39 2.93 1.39
N GLY A 96 22.01 2.66 2.55
CA GLY A 96 22.68 1.39 2.81
C GLY A 96 21.69 0.22 2.87
N GLN A 97 20.64 0.37 3.69
CA GLN A 97 19.69 -0.71 3.96
C GLN A 97 18.73 -0.96 2.78
N CYS A 98 18.02 0.08 2.32
CA CYS A 98 16.97 -0.07 1.31
C CYS A 98 17.56 -0.47 -0.04
N ILE A 99 18.55 0.27 -0.53
CA ILE A 99 19.18 0.01 -1.83
C ILE A 99 20.02 -1.27 -1.76
N GLY A 100 20.67 -1.56 -0.63
CA GLY A 100 21.45 -2.77 -0.43
C GLY A 100 20.58 -4.03 -0.53
N CYS A 101 19.43 -4.04 0.14
CA CYS A 101 18.48 -5.14 0.07
C CYS A 101 17.92 -5.30 -1.36
N HIS A 102 17.47 -4.21 -1.99
CA HIS A 102 16.92 -4.26 -3.35
C HIS A 102 17.93 -4.74 -4.40
N LYS A 103 19.20 -4.33 -4.28
CA LYS A 103 20.28 -4.85 -5.15
C LYS A 103 20.51 -6.34 -4.94
N LYS A 104 20.51 -6.81 -3.69
CA LYS A 104 20.74 -8.21 -3.36
C LYS A 104 19.61 -9.13 -3.84
N MET A 105 18.38 -8.64 -3.75
CA MET A 105 17.17 -9.37 -4.16
C MET A 105 16.83 -9.17 -5.64
N GLU A 106 17.58 -8.32 -6.36
CA GLU A 106 17.26 -7.86 -7.73
C GLU A 106 15.81 -7.39 -7.87
N MET A 107 15.27 -6.79 -6.81
CA MET A 107 13.86 -6.44 -6.66
C MET A 107 13.71 -5.16 -5.86
N GLY A 108 13.00 -4.18 -6.41
CA GLY A 108 12.73 -2.89 -5.79
C GLY A 108 13.65 -1.74 -6.27
N PRO A 109 13.32 -0.50 -5.91
CA PRO A 109 13.98 0.70 -6.41
C PRO A 109 15.42 0.88 -5.89
N VAL A 110 16.31 1.34 -6.77
CA VAL A 110 17.72 1.66 -6.44
C VAL A 110 18.14 3.06 -6.89
N GLY A 111 17.29 3.72 -7.68
CA GLY A 111 17.48 5.07 -8.21
C GLY A 111 16.99 6.16 -7.26
N CYS A 112 17.63 7.33 -7.30
CA CYS A 112 17.38 8.42 -6.35
C CYS A 112 15.94 8.93 -6.39
N THR A 113 15.31 8.99 -7.56
CA THR A 113 13.95 9.53 -7.74
C THR A 113 12.85 8.48 -7.66
N GLU A 114 13.22 7.21 -7.48
CA GLU A 114 12.27 6.10 -7.37
C GLU A 114 11.69 6.04 -5.95
N CYS A 115 12.48 6.41 -4.94
CA CYS A 115 12.01 6.60 -3.57
C CYS A 115 11.59 8.06 -3.30
N HIS A 116 12.31 9.03 -3.87
CA HIS A 116 12.08 10.45 -3.67
C HIS A 116 11.40 11.11 -4.89
N MET A 117 10.07 11.18 -4.87
CA MET A 117 9.31 11.80 -5.95
C MET A 117 9.65 13.30 -6.10
N LYS A 118 9.70 13.80 -7.34
CA LYS A 118 9.92 15.22 -7.62
C LYS A 118 8.63 15.99 -7.35
N LYS A 119 8.71 17.12 -6.63
CA LYS A 119 7.58 18.02 -6.42
C LYS A 119 7.06 18.55 -7.77
N ILE A 120 5.89 18.07 -8.19
CA ILE A 120 5.19 18.59 -9.37
C ILE A 120 4.34 19.77 -8.90
N SER A 121 4.56 20.94 -9.51
CA SER A 121 3.87 22.20 -9.19
C SER A 121 2.38 22.11 -9.49
N LYS A 122 1.54 22.54 -8.53
CA LYS A 122 0.08 22.70 -8.61
C LYS A 122 -0.39 23.12 -10.01
N VAL A 123 -1.27 22.34 -10.63
CA VAL A 123 -2.09 22.79 -11.77
C VAL A 123 -3.51 23.00 -11.30
N SER A 124 -3.96 24.23 -11.50
CA SER A 124 -5.27 24.80 -11.23
C SER A 124 -6.40 23.97 -11.82
N SER A 125 -7.40 23.66 -11.00
CA SER A 125 -8.71 23.16 -11.39
C SER A 125 -9.39 24.13 -12.34
N GLY A 126 -9.49 23.75 -13.61
CA GLY A 126 -10.36 24.39 -14.59
C GLY A 126 -11.38 23.37 -15.05
N GLU A 127 -12.63 23.57 -14.66
CA GLU A 127 -13.76 22.74 -15.06
C GLU A 127 -13.92 22.75 -16.58
N LYS A 128 -13.71 21.60 -17.23
CA LYS A 128 -14.11 21.35 -18.61
C LYS A 128 -14.86 20.03 -18.71
N LYS A 129 -15.95 20.11 -19.49
CA LYS A 129 -16.99 19.12 -19.79
C LYS A 129 -16.47 17.67 -19.83
N LYS A 130 -17.07 16.80 -19.01
CA LYS A 130 -16.78 15.37 -18.87
C LYS A 130 -16.98 14.65 -20.21
N GLU A 131 -15.92 14.48 -20.99
CA GLU A 131 -15.91 13.57 -22.15
C GLU A 131 -16.01 12.16 -21.59
N LYS A 132 -17.19 11.53 -21.75
CA LYS A 132 -17.41 10.17 -21.26
C LYS A 132 -16.60 9.21 -22.14
N GLY A 133 -15.69 8.46 -21.51
CA GLY A 133 -15.03 7.31 -22.14
C GLY A 133 -16.03 6.22 -22.55
N PRO A 134 -15.57 5.16 -23.24
CA PRO A 134 -16.43 4.10 -23.70
C PRO A 134 -17.14 3.39 -22.54
N GLN A 135 -18.27 2.75 -22.82
CA GLN A 135 -18.95 1.92 -21.80
C GLN A 135 -18.18 0.63 -21.54
N THR A 136 -17.76 -0.03 -22.62
CA THR A 136 -17.01 -1.29 -22.59
C THR A 136 -15.85 -1.20 -23.58
N THR A 137 -14.73 -1.84 -23.26
CA THR A 137 -13.57 -1.97 -24.14
C THR A 137 -13.11 -3.41 -24.16
N ILE A 138 -12.67 -3.92 -25.31
CA ILE A 138 -12.09 -5.27 -25.42
C ILE A 138 -10.57 -5.15 -25.41
N LEU A 139 -9.92 -5.76 -24.42
CA LEU A 139 -8.47 -5.86 -24.33
C LEU A 139 -8.03 -7.19 -24.98
N ASN A 140 -7.64 -7.12 -26.25
CA ASN A 140 -7.25 -8.27 -27.07
C ASN A 140 -5.81 -8.21 -27.60
N ARG A 141 -5.04 -7.17 -27.25
CA ARG A 141 -3.69 -6.95 -27.79
C ARG A 141 -2.69 -8.04 -27.44
N LEU A 142 -2.97 -8.81 -26.39
CA LEU A 142 -2.16 -9.94 -25.92
C LEU A 142 -2.90 -11.28 -26.05
N GLU A 143 -3.97 -11.32 -26.85
CA GLU A 143 -4.73 -12.53 -27.07
C GLU A 143 -3.85 -13.59 -27.73
N ASN A 144 -3.66 -14.71 -27.02
CA ASN A 144 -2.83 -15.83 -27.48
C ASN A 144 -3.23 -17.09 -26.69
N LYS A 145 -2.56 -17.36 -25.56
CA LYS A 145 -2.89 -18.50 -24.69
C LYS A 145 -4.22 -18.30 -23.92
N TYR A 146 -4.65 -17.05 -23.80
CA TYR A 146 -5.87 -16.64 -23.12
C TYR A 146 -6.73 -15.82 -24.09
N GLN A 147 -8.03 -15.84 -23.85
CA GLN A 147 -9.04 -15.06 -24.57
C GLN A 147 -8.92 -13.57 -24.23
N SER A 148 -9.52 -12.71 -25.05
CA SER A 148 -9.62 -11.27 -24.77
C SER A 148 -10.37 -10.98 -23.46
N VAL A 149 -10.05 -9.87 -22.82
CA VAL A 149 -10.79 -9.37 -21.65
C VAL A 149 -11.85 -8.38 -22.11
N THR A 150 -13.12 -8.64 -21.80
CA THR A 150 -14.18 -7.62 -21.92
C THR A 150 -14.16 -6.74 -20.68
N PHE A 151 -13.69 -5.51 -20.82
CA PHE A 151 -13.50 -4.56 -19.73
C PHE A 151 -14.65 -3.55 -19.65
N SER A 152 -15.36 -3.51 -18.52
CA SER A 152 -16.41 -2.51 -18.26
C SER A 152 -15.81 -1.16 -17.85
N HIS A 153 -15.44 -0.35 -18.84
CA HIS A 153 -14.83 0.95 -18.60
C HIS A 153 -15.76 1.91 -17.84
N GLU A 154 -17.08 1.89 -18.08
CA GLU A 154 -18.03 2.72 -17.35
C GLU A 154 -18.07 2.40 -15.85
N THR A 155 -18.09 1.11 -15.49
CA THR A 155 -18.08 0.71 -14.07
C THR A 155 -16.78 1.13 -13.39
N HIS A 156 -15.63 0.89 -14.02
CA HIS A 156 -14.33 1.22 -13.41
C HIS A 156 -14.10 2.73 -13.36
N SER A 157 -14.47 3.47 -14.40
CA SER A 157 -14.36 4.95 -14.42
C SER A 157 -15.28 5.63 -13.42
N SER A 158 -16.32 4.95 -12.92
CA SER A 158 -17.18 5.45 -11.85
C SER A 158 -16.58 5.23 -10.46
N LEU A 159 -15.65 4.29 -10.32
CA LEU A 159 -14.92 3.99 -9.09
C LEU A 159 -13.60 4.77 -8.99
N ALA A 160 -13.00 5.11 -10.13
CA ALA A 160 -11.80 5.93 -10.21
C ALA A 160 -12.10 7.41 -9.94
N GLU A 161 -11.19 8.11 -9.25
CA GLU A 161 -11.34 9.55 -8.98
C GLU A 161 -11.26 10.38 -10.27
N ASN A 162 -10.38 9.98 -11.20
CA ASN A 162 -10.15 10.70 -12.44
C ASN A 162 -9.57 9.77 -13.53
N CYS A 163 -9.50 10.26 -14.78
CA CYS A 163 -9.00 9.48 -15.91
C CYS A 163 -7.53 9.06 -15.76
N SER A 164 -6.73 9.84 -15.02
CA SER A 164 -5.29 9.67 -14.88
C SER A 164 -4.93 8.53 -13.93
N GLU A 165 -5.88 8.00 -13.16
CA GLU A 165 -5.70 6.79 -12.36
C GLU A 165 -5.30 5.59 -13.24
N CYS A 166 -5.80 5.56 -14.48
CA CYS A 166 -5.44 4.54 -15.48
C CYS A 166 -4.67 5.15 -16.67
N HIS A 167 -5.13 6.28 -17.21
CA HIS A 167 -4.46 6.99 -18.31
C HIS A 167 -3.40 7.96 -17.78
N HIS A 168 -2.41 7.39 -17.11
CA HIS A 168 -1.35 8.16 -16.49
C HIS A 168 -0.35 8.75 -17.50
N HIS A 169 0.48 9.68 -17.02
CA HIS A 169 1.62 10.24 -17.76
C HIS A 169 1.30 10.84 -19.14
N SER A 170 0.03 11.07 -19.43
CA SER A 170 -0.47 11.64 -20.67
C SER A 170 -0.92 13.09 -20.44
N PRO A 171 -0.78 13.98 -21.44
CA PRO A 171 -1.32 15.32 -21.33
C PRO A 171 -2.82 15.31 -21.02
N ALA A 172 -3.32 16.32 -20.31
CA ALA A 172 -4.73 16.42 -19.95
C ALA A 172 -5.63 16.33 -21.19
N GLY A 173 -6.62 15.44 -21.15
CA GLY A 173 -7.53 15.17 -22.27
C GLY A 173 -6.99 14.19 -23.32
N GLN A 174 -5.81 13.60 -23.11
CA GLN A 174 -5.30 12.54 -23.97
C GLN A 174 -5.30 11.21 -23.22
N THR A 175 -5.84 10.18 -23.87
CA THR A 175 -5.94 8.81 -23.35
C THR A 175 -5.39 7.84 -24.39
N PRO A 176 -4.08 7.88 -24.71
CA PRO A 176 -3.48 6.95 -25.66
C PRO A 176 -3.65 5.51 -25.18
N ALA A 177 -3.63 4.56 -26.11
CA ALA A 177 -3.70 3.15 -25.75
C ALA A 177 -2.44 2.75 -24.97
N CYS A 178 -2.59 1.85 -24.00
CA CYS A 178 -1.47 1.38 -23.17
C CYS A 178 -0.29 0.90 -24.02
N SER A 179 -0.57 0.22 -25.13
CA SER A 179 0.44 -0.34 -26.04
C SER A 179 1.27 0.68 -26.80
N GLU A 180 0.87 1.96 -26.81
CA GLU A 180 1.66 3.02 -27.44
C GLU A 180 2.94 3.32 -26.64
N CYS A 181 2.90 3.14 -25.32
CA CYS A 181 4.05 3.30 -24.44
C CYS A 181 4.54 1.94 -23.89
N HIS A 182 3.63 1.12 -23.37
CA HIS A 182 3.92 -0.22 -22.85
C HIS A 182 3.98 -1.24 -23.99
N GLY A 183 5.08 -1.23 -24.74
CA GLY A 183 5.30 -2.11 -25.88
C GLY A 183 5.91 -3.45 -25.47
N ALA A 184 7.21 -3.59 -25.75
CA ALA A 184 7.94 -4.83 -25.59
C ALA A 184 7.89 -5.35 -24.14
N PRO A 185 7.91 -6.68 -23.91
CA PRO A 185 7.91 -7.28 -22.57
C PRO A 185 9.08 -6.80 -21.69
N PHE A 186 10.18 -6.40 -22.31
CA PHE A 186 11.39 -5.91 -21.66
C PHE A 186 12.07 -4.87 -22.56
N ASP A 187 12.40 -3.71 -21.99
CA ASP A 187 13.20 -2.67 -22.62
C ASP A 187 14.42 -2.35 -21.74
N PRO A 188 15.66 -2.71 -22.15
CA PRO A 188 16.85 -2.46 -21.37
C PRO A 188 17.16 -0.96 -21.20
N GLN A 189 16.58 -0.08 -22.02
CA GLN A 189 16.75 1.37 -21.92
C GLN A 189 15.66 2.02 -21.03
N ASN A 190 14.61 1.27 -20.70
CA ASN A 190 13.49 1.75 -19.91
C ASN A 190 12.98 0.67 -18.95
N LEU A 191 13.86 0.28 -18.01
CA LEU A 191 13.61 -0.79 -17.04
C LEU A 191 12.39 -0.51 -16.12
N ASN A 192 12.00 0.76 -15.99
CA ASN A 192 10.91 1.21 -15.13
C ASN A 192 9.55 1.21 -15.85
N MET A 193 9.52 0.91 -17.14
CA MET A 193 8.30 0.78 -17.90
C MET A 193 8.00 -0.70 -18.13
N PRO A 194 7.00 -1.28 -17.45
CA PRO A 194 6.65 -2.66 -17.71
C PRO A 194 6.17 -2.82 -19.15
N GLY A 195 6.42 -3.98 -19.76
CA GLY A 195 5.75 -4.32 -21.01
C GLY A 195 4.23 -4.42 -20.84
N LEU A 196 3.50 -4.49 -21.95
CA LEU A 196 2.03 -4.40 -21.95
C LEU A 196 1.34 -5.35 -20.97
N LYS A 197 1.85 -6.59 -20.87
CA LYS A 197 1.31 -7.61 -19.95
C LYS A 197 1.46 -7.18 -18.49
N GLY A 198 2.65 -6.71 -18.13
CA GLY A 198 2.94 -6.23 -16.77
C GLY A 198 2.12 -5.01 -16.43
N ALA A 199 1.99 -4.06 -17.37
CA ALA A 199 1.17 -2.87 -17.20
C ALA A 199 -0.30 -3.20 -16.87
N TYR A 200 -0.93 -4.12 -17.63
CA TYR A 200 -2.30 -4.55 -17.33
C TYR A 200 -2.43 -5.22 -15.96
N HIS A 201 -1.54 -6.16 -15.63
CA HIS A 201 -1.65 -6.90 -14.37
C HIS A 201 -1.43 -6.00 -13.16
N LEU A 202 -0.42 -5.13 -13.19
CA LEU A 202 -0.14 -4.20 -12.11
C LEU A 202 -1.29 -3.21 -11.90
N GLN A 203 -1.85 -2.65 -12.98
CA GLN A 203 -2.96 -1.71 -12.89
C GLN A 203 -4.25 -2.37 -12.37
N CYS A 204 -4.65 -3.49 -12.98
CA CYS A 204 -5.93 -4.12 -12.66
C CYS A 204 -5.89 -4.82 -11.30
N MET A 205 -4.86 -5.65 -11.07
CA MET A 205 -4.77 -6.44 -9.84
C MET A 205 -4.44 -5.56 -8.64
N GLY A 206 -3.59 -4.53 -8.81
CA GLY A 206 -3.24 -3.62 -7.73
C GLY A 206 -4.47 -2.95 -7.13
N CYS A 207 -5.28 -2.28 -7.96
CA CYS A 207 -6.51 -1.64 -7.49
C CYS A 207 -7.51 -2.64 -6.87
N HIS A 208 -7.66 -3.84 -7.47
CA HIS A 208 -8.54 -4.88 -6.90
C HIS A 208 -8.07 -5.39 -5.54
N GLN A 209 -6.75 -5.49 -5.34
CA GLN A 209 -6.15 -5.87 -4.07
C GLN A 209 -6.34 -4.78 -3.03
N ASP A 210 -6.05 -3.53 -3.38
CA ASP A 210 -6.19 -2.36 -2.50
C ASP A 210 -7.64 -2.17 -2.04
N MET A 211 -8.60 -2.42 -2.93
CA MET A 211 -10.04 -2.34 -2.61
C MET A 211 -10.59 -3.63 -1.96
N GLY A 212 -9.83 -4.73 -1.96
CA GLY A 212 -10.29 -6.05 -1.50
C GLY A 212 -11.52 -6.59 -2.24
N GLY A 213 -11.77 -6.13 -3.47
CA GLY A 213 -13.11 -6.17 -4.08
C GLY A 213 -13.19 -6.59 -5.55
N GLY A 214 -12.09 -7.03 -6.16
CA GLY A 214 -12.07 -7.43 -7.58
C GLY A 214 -11.26 -8.70 -7.87
N PRO A 215 -11.38 -9.24 -9.09
CA PRO A 215 -10.68 -10.46 -9.49
C PRO A 215 -9.16 -10.28 -9.50
N THR A 216 -8.46 -11.27 -8.94
CA THR A 216 -6.99 -11.35 -8.92
C THR A 216 -6.49 -12.72 -9.39
N GLY A 217 -7.41 -13.66 -9.62
CA GLY A 217 -7.14 -14.99 -10.14
C GLY A 217 -6.83 -14.99 -11.64
N CYS A 218 -5.99 -15.94 -12.04
CA CYS A 218 -5.40 -16.02 -13.39
C CYS A 218 -6.42 -16.15 -14.53
N THR A 219 -7.64 -16.62 -14.25
CA THR A 219 -8.68 -16.90 -15.25
C THR A 219 -9.97 -16.14 -15.01
N GLU A 220 -9.98 -15.24 -14.03
CA GLU A 220 -11.18 -14.47 -13.67
C GLU A 220 -11.39 -13.28 -14.62
N CYS A 221 -10.30 -12.75 -15.18
CA CYS A 221 -10.34 -11.65 -16.16
C CYS A 221 -10.33 -12.17 -17.60
N HIS A 222 -9.54 -13.20 -17.89
CA HIS A 222 -9.42 -13.82 -19.22
C HIS A 222 -9.38 -15.34 -19.12
N ALA A 223 -10.30 -16.02 -19.80
CA ALA A 223 -10.32 -17.48 -19.82
C ALA A 223 -9.15 -18.04 -20.65
N LYS A 224 -8.65 -19.22 -20.28
CA LYS A 224 -7.66 -19.94 -21.08
C LYS A 224 -8.30 -20.41 -22.38
N LYS A 225 -7.66 -20.19 -23.53
CA LYS A 225 -8.15 -20.73 -24.80
C LYS A 225 -8.17 -22.26 -24.73
N THR A 226 -9.27 -22.86 -25.16
CA THR A 226 -9.41 -24.33 -25.25
C THR A 226 -8.97 -24.82 -26.63
N SER A 227 -8.80 -26.13 -26.79
CA SER A 227 -8.48 -26.75 -28.08
C SER A 227 -9.54 -26.51 -29.17
N GLN A 228 -10.76 -26.10 -28.80
CA GLN A 228 -11.82 -25.73 -29.74
C GLN A 228 -11.66 -24.28 -30.25
N ASP A 229 -11.05 -23.39 -29.48
CA ASP A 229 -10.84 -21.99 -29.86
C ASP A 229 -9.75 -21.83 -30.94
N LYS A 230 -8.87 -22.83 -31.09
CA LYS A 230 -7.76 -22.81 -32.07
C LYS A 230 -8.19 -23.10 -33.52
N GLN A 231 -9.40 -23.61 -33.74
CA GLN A 231 -9.88 -24.00 -35.08
C GLN A 231 -10.58 -22.85 -35.83
N GLY A 232 -10.72 -21.67 -35.22
CA GLY A 232 -11.40 -20.51 -35.80
C GLY A 232 -10.49 -19.41 -36.38
N GLU A 233 -9.18 -19.45 -36.12
CA GLU A 233 -8.22 -18.39 -36.52
C GLU A 233 -7.41 -18.74 -37.79
N GLU A 234 -7.68 -19.88 -38.42
CA GLU A 234 -7.07 -20.29 -39.69
C GLU A 234 -8.10 -20.16 -40.82
N LYS A 235 -8.49 -18.91 -41.15
CA LYS A 235 -9.22 -18.60 -42.38
C LYS A 235 -8.98 -17.18 -42.87
#